data_AF-D8G389-F1
#
_entry.id   AF-D8G389-F1
#
_cell.length_a   1.000
_cell.length_b   1.000
_cell.length_c   1.000
_cell.angle_alpha   90.00
_cell.angle_beta   90.00
_cell.angle_gamma   90.00
#
_symmetry.space_group_name_H-M   'P 1'
#
loop_
_entity.id
_entity.type
_entity.pdbx_description
1 polymer ?
#
loop_
_entity_poly.entity_id
_entity_poly.type
_entity_poly.pdbx_seq_one_letter_code
_entity_poly.pdbx_strand_id
1 'polypeptide(L)'
;MNEVEVHNSLLYFLRSHSEPRWPHHLTMGRLVARALRLGRSALIQTGFSPSDRYQRYRVSYLMPLLMWPKPAVLVASASLQQHLLKVEIPRLQQWLQTKKPIHTYPCPPDFEGLLLIEPKSWLEDRLRAEKRLPNGIPTVIDGADDLEAWTRDRLTVCLEPGDWNQLMQQYPHQSELIRDTRVQLTRALFQHPVNPYKCCLLEVAEQDIVNRLYQEIWGAEGQGSGGAGGQGGRGDGGDEGDGEDGEDGEDGEDGGDRGDGEDGEVMWKMGKMGRGEDGNRIREFGGTHNVLTNLGVAIYKVL
;
A
#
# COMPACT_ATOMS: atom_id res chain seq x y z
N MET A 1 -33.32 2.72 12.36
CA MET A 1 -32.04 2.70 13.11
C MET A 1 -31.75 4.04 13.78
N ASN A 2 -31.91 4.08 15.11
CA ASN A 2 -31.33 5.10 15.97
C ASN A 2 -30.44 4.47 17.05
N GLU A 3 -29.71 5.28 17.81
CA GLU A 3 -28.78 4.81 18.85
C GLU A 3 -29.44 4.00 19.97
N VAL A 4 -30.72 4.25 20.29
CA VAL A 4 -31.48 3.57 21.36
C VAL A 4 -31.93 2.18 20.92
N GLU A 5 -32.38 2.06 19.67
CA GLU A 5 -32.76 0.81 19.01
C GLU A 5 -31.58 -0.19 19.01
N VAL A 6 -30.40 0.27 18.57
CA VAL A 6 -29.16 -0.53 18.59
C VAL A 6 -28.74 -0.88 20.03
N HIS A 7 -28.84 0.07 20.97
CA HIS A 7 -28.51 -0.19 22.38
C HIS A 7 -29.38 -1.31 22.97
N ASN A 8 -30.69 -1.26 22.76
CA ASN A 8 -31.63 -2.25 23.27
C ASN A 8 -31.39 -3.63 22.62
N SER A 9 -31.31 -3.70 21.29
CA SER A 9 -31.03 -4.95 20.57
C SER A 9 -29.72 -5.60 21.01
N LEU A 10 -28.67 -4.81 21.24
CA LEU A 10 -27.38 -5.27 21.72
C LEU A 10 -27.44 -5.72 23.19
N LEU A 11 -28.11 -4.97 24.07
CA LEU A 11 -28.29 -5.33 25.47
C LEU A 11 -29.02 -6.67 25.63
N TYR A 12 -30.10 -6.88 24.87
CA TYR A 12 -30.85 -8.13 24.91
C TYR A 12 -30.05 -9.30 24.31
N PHE A 13 -29.32 -9.09 23.20
CA PHE A 13 -28.46 -10.10 22.59
C PHE A 13 -27.36 -10.61 23.53
N LEU A 14 -26.64 -9.68 24.19
CA LEU A 14 -25.56 -10.01 25.11
C LEU A 14 -26.07 -10.75 26.36
N ARG A 15 -27.28 -10.42 26.83
CA ARG A 15 -27.94 -11.12 27.94
C ARG A 15 -28.37 -12.52 27.55
N SER A 16 -28.93 -12.74 26.35
CA SER A 16 -29.47 -14.03 25.93
C SER A 16 -28.40 -15.07 25.57
N HIS A 17 -27.18 -14.64 25.20
CA HIS A 17 -26.12 -15.54 24.74
C HIS A 17 -24.91 -15.67 25.68
N SER A 18 -24.93 -15.06 26.86
CA SER A 18 -23.83 -15.12 27.85
C SER A 18 -22.44 -14.70 27.31
N GLU A 19 -22.41 -13.76 26.35
CA GLU A 19 -21.16 -13.28 25.76
C GLU A 19 -20.16 -12.76 26.82
N PRO A 20 -18.85 -13.08 26.70
CA PRO A 20 -17.83 -12.62 27.64
C PRO A 20 -17.77 -11.09 27.66
N ARG A 21 -18.05 -10.52 28.84
CA ARG A 21 -18.32 -9.10 29.06
C ARG A 21 -17.14 -8.19 28.68
N TRP A 22 -17.15 -7.62 27.48
CA TRP A 22 -16.46 -6.35 27.26
C TRP A 22 -17.38 -5.21 27.75
N PRO A 23 -16.99 -4.43 28.78
CA PRO A 23 -17.91 -3.48 29.43
C PRO A 23 -18.40 -2.36 28.50
N HIS A 24 -17.66 -2.05 27.43
CA HIS A 24 -17.96 -0.94 26.53
C HIS A 24 -18.82 -1.32 25.33
N HIS A 25 -19.33 -2.56 25.25
CA HIS A 25 -20.14 -3.03 24.12
C HIS A 25 -21.27 -2.06 23.73
N LEU A 26 -22.04 -1.64 24.72
CA LEU A 26 -23.21 -0.77 24.56
C LEU A 26 -22.83 0.66 24.17
N THR A 27 -21.65 1.12 24.60
CA THR A 27 -21.10 2.42 24.24
C THR A 27 -20.64 2.41 22.78
N MET A 28 -19.82 1.43 22.39
CA MET A 28 -19.36 1.28 21.00
C MET A 28 -20.53 1.14 20.02
N GLY A 29 -21.54 0.31 20.34
CA GLY A 29 -22.72 0.15 19.48
C GLY A 29 -23.48 1.46 19.26
N ARG A 30 -23.61 2.30 20.29
CA ARG A 30 -24.21 3.64 20.18
C ARG A 30 -23.32 4.60 19.38
N LEU A 31 -22.00 4.56 19.54
CA LEU A 31 -21.06 5.39 18.78
C LEU A 31 -21.08 5.04 17.29
N VAL A 32 -21.02 3.76 16.93
CA VAL A 32 -21.10 3.30 15.53
C VAL A 32 -22.47 3.64 14.94
N ALA A 33 -23.57 3.40 15.66
CA ALA A 33 -24.91 3.80 15.21
C ALA A 33 -25.02 5.32 14.93
N ARG A 34 -24.43 6.14 15.79
CA ARG A 34 -24.38 7.61 15.64
C ARG A 34 -23.50 8.03 14.45
N ALA A 35 -22.34 7.42 14.27
CA ALA A 35 -21.43 7.70 13.16
C ALA A 35 -22.10 7.40 11.80
N LEU A 36 -22.72 6.21 11.67
CA LEU A 36 -23.52 5.82 10.50
C LEU A 36 -24.65 6.83 10.22
N ARG A 37 -25.42 7.20 11.25
CA ARG A 37 -26.56 8.14 11.13
C ARG A 37 -26.14 9.57 10.77
N LEU A 38 -25.00 10.04 11.26
CA LEU A 38 -24.50 11.40 11.02
C LEU A 38 -23.57 11.52 9.80
N GLY A 39 -23.13 10.41 9.21
CA GLY A 39 -22.13 10.41 8.14
C GLY A 39 -20.77 10.99 8.56
N ARG A 40 -20.42 10.87 9.85
CA ARG A 40 -19.18 11.42 10.41
C ARG A 40 -18.19 10.31 10.73
N SER A 41 -16.93 10.51 10.32
CA SER A 41 -15.80 9.68 10.74
C SER A 41 -15.66 9.65 12.27
N ALA A 42 -15.35 8.50 12.82
CA ALA A 42 -15.09 8.31 14.25
C ALA A 42 -14.02 7.23 14.42
N LEU A 43 -13.00 7.53 15.23
CA LEU A 43 -12.02 6.56 15.70
C LEU A 43 -12.46 6.02 17.07
N ILE A 44 -12.43 4.71 17.27
CA ILE A 44 -12.85 4.06 18.52
C ILE A 44 -11.75 3.12 18.98
N GLN A 45 -10.99 3.55 19.99
CA GLN A 45 -10.01 2.69 20.65
C GLN A 45 -10.73 1.67 21.55
N THR A 46 -10.52 0.37 21.31
CA THR A 46 -11.26 -0.70 21.99
C THR A 46 -10.58 -1.21 23.27
N GLY A 47 -9.31 -0.83 23.49
CA GLY A 47 -8.52 -1.23 24.66
C GLY A 47 -7.99 -2.65 24.61
N PHE A 48 -8.14 -3.36 23.49
CA PHE A 48 -7.55 -4.68 23.27
C PHE A 48 -6.27 -4.58 22.43
N SER A 49 -5.30 -5.45 22.72
CA SER A 49 -4.18 -5.69 21.81
C SER A 49 -4.66 -6.35 20.52
N PRO A 50 -4.05 -6.04 19.34
CA PRO A 50 -4.30 -6.77 18.09
C PRO A 50 -4.12 -8.30 18.22
N SER A 51 -3.28 -8.74 19.16
CA SER A 51 -3.00 -10.16 19.44
C SER A 51 -4.04 -10.88 20.29
N ASP A 52 -5.06 -10.20 20.85
CA ASP A 52 -6.15 -10.89 21.55
C ASP A 52 -7.06 -11.60 20.54
N ARG A 53 -6.89 -12.92 20.43
CA ARG A 53 -7.68 -13.80 19.55
C ARG A 53 -9.19 -13.68 19.79
N TYR A 54 -9.62 -13.17 20.94
CA TYR A 54 -11.01 -12.87 21.25
C TYR A 54 -11.22 -11.35 21.30
N GLN A 55 -11.14 -10.70 20.14
CA GLN A 55 -11.66 -9.33 19.94
C GLN A 55 -13.18 -9.31 20.14
N ARG A 56 -13.61 -9.28 21.41
CA ARG A 56 -15.01 -9.44 21.83
C ARG A 56 -15.91 -8.30 21.35
N TYR A 57 -15.33 -7.15 21.04
CA TYR A 57 -16.07 -5.95 20.62
C TYR A 57 -16.78 -6.06 19.26
N ARG A 58 -16.51 -7.10 18.45
CA ARG A 58 -17.01 -7.21 17.05
C ARG A 58 -18.53 -7.07 16.92
N VAL A 59 -19.27 -7.74 17.80
CA VAL A 59 -20.74 -7.65 17.88
C VAL A 59 -21.23 -6.21 17.99
N SER A 60 -20.47 -5.32 18.65
CA SER A 60 -20.85 -3.91 18.84
C SER A 60 -20.80 -3.07 17.58
N TYR A 61 -19.95 -3.37 16.60
CA TYR A 61 -20.02 -2.70 15.30
C TYR A 61 -20.88 -3.48 14.29
N LEU A 62 -20.94 -4.81 14.38
CA LEU A 62 -21.77 -5.63 13.50
C LEU A 62 -23.27 -5.39 13.70
N MET A 63 -23.74 -5.28 14.96
CA MET A 63 -25.16 -5.03 15.27
C MET A 63 -25.70 -3.77 14.56
N PRO A 64 -25.10 -2.56 14.72
CA PRO A 64 -25.53 -1.39 13.94
C PRO A 64 -25.29 -1.51 12.44
N LEU A 65 -24.24 -2.19 11.96
CA LEU A 65 -24.05 -2.42 10.51
C LEU A 65 -25.18 -3.26 9.89
N LEU A 66 -25.69 -4.26 10.62
CA LEU A 66 -26.79 -5.12 10.18
C LEU A 66 -28.16 -4.45 10.30
N MET A 67 -28.34 -3.55 11.29
CA MET A 67 -29.54 -2.73 11.46
C MET A 67 -29.59 -1.50 10.56
N TRP A 68 -28.46 -1.11 9.95
CA TRP A 68 -28.38 0.03 9.03
C TRP A 68 -29.10 -0.28 7.71
N PRO A 69 -30.09 0.52 7.26
CA PRO A 69 -30.91 0.17 6.10
C PRO A 69 -30.23 0.45 4.75
N LYS A 70 -29.16 1.24 4.72
CA LYS A 70 -28.41 1.58 3.49
C LYS A 70 -27.21 0.62 3.32
N PRO A 71 -26.55 0.64 2.13
CA PRO A 71 -25.26 0.00 1.95
C PRO A 71 -24.24 0.43 3.01
N ALA A 72 -23.34 -0.48 3.38
CA ALA A 72 -22.17 -0.23 4.23
C ALA A 72 -21.01 -1.15 3.86
N VAL A 73 -19.78 -0.73 4.14
CA VAL A 73 -18.56 -1.53 3.95
C VAL A 73 -17.95 -1.88 5.32
N LEU A 74 -17.48 -3.11 5.47
CA LEU A 74 -16.64 -3.55 6.57
C LEU A 74 -15.31 -4.05 6.03
N VAL A 75 -14.24 -3.29 6.33
CA VAL A 75 -12.86 -3.66 6.03
C VAL A 75 -12.36 -4.56 7.16
N ALA A 76 -11.95 -5.78 6.83
CA ALA A 76 -11.57 -6.82 7.79
C ALA A 76 -10.61 -7.83 7.16
N SER A 77 -9.69 -8.41 7.95
CA SER A 77 -8.77 -9.44 7.45
C SER A 77 -9.50 -10.70 6.94
N ALA A 78 -8.87 -11.46 6.03
CA ALA A 78 -9.46 -12.66 5.44
C ALA A 78 -9.93 -13.69 6.48
N SER A 79 -9.15 -13.91 7.54
CA SER A 79 -9.50 -14.81 8.65
C SER A 79 -10.69 -14.30 9.46
N LEU A 80 -10.79 -12.98 9.67
CA LEU A 80 -11.95 -12.37 10.29
C LEU A 80 -13.19 -12.50 9.40
N GLN A 81 -13.11 -12.18 8.10
CA GLN A 81 -14.26 -12.31 7.19
C GLN A 81 -14.83 -13.74 7.18
N GLN A 82 -13.98 -14.77 7.18
CA GLN A 82 -14.42 -16.16 7.27
C GLN A 82 -15.18 -16.45 8.58
N HIS A 83 -14.70 -15.93 9.72
CA HIS A 83 -15.40 -16.06 11.01
C HIS A 83 -16.73 -15.29 11.02
N LEU A 84 -16.75 -14.08 10.48
CA LEU A 84 -17.95 -13.25 10.37
C LEU A 84 -19.04 -13.95 9.54
N LEU A 85 -18.69 -14.45 8.35
CA LEU A 85 -19.63 -15.10 7.43
C LEU A 85 -20.17 -16.43 7.98
N LYS A 86 -19.34 -17.21 8.70
CA LYS A 86 -19.71 -18.54 9.18
C LYS A 86 -20.40 -18.53 10.55
N VAL A 87 -20.12 -17.54 11.41
CA VAL A 87 -20.51 -17.57 12.83
C VAL A 87 -21.28 -16.31 13.23
N GLU A 88 -20.66 -15.13 13.18
CA GLU A 88 -21.24 -13.92 13.77
C GLU A 88 -22.45 -13.39 13.00
N ILE A 89 -22.33 -13.23 11.68
CA ILE A 89 -23.36 -12.62 10.86
C ILE A 89 -24.63 -13.48 10.81
N PRO A 90 -24.59 -14.80 10.52
CA PRO A 90 -25.81 -15.62 10.50
C PRO A 90 -26.56 -15.59 11.83
N ARG A 91 -25.83 -15.66 12.95
CA ARG A 91 -26.38 -15.59 14.31
C ARG A 91 -27.02 -14.24 14.61
N LEU A 92 -26.36 -13.13 14.24
CA LEU A 92 -26.91 -11.78 14.42
C LEU A 92 -28.11 -11.52 13.50
N GLN A 93 -28.10 -12.05 12.27
CA GLN A 93 -29.24 -11.96 11.35
C GLN A 93 -30.45 -12.73 11.86
N GLN A 94 -30.25 -13.94 12.41
CA GLN A 94 -31.30 -14.72 13.06
C GLN A 94 -31.90 -13.98 14.26
N TRP A 95 -31.06 -13.39 15.11
CA TRP A 95 -31.51 -12.59 16.26
C TRP A 95 -32.29 -11.34 15.85
N LEU A 96 -31.77 -10.57 14.88
CA LEU A 96 -32.40 -9.34 14.36
C LEU A 96 -33.58 -9.60 13.42
N GLN A 97 -33.82 -10.86 13.05
CA GLN A 97 -34.79 -11.28 12.02
C GLN A 97 -34.61 -10.54 10.68
N THR A 98 -33.37 -10.16 10.36
CA THR A 98 -33.03 -9.39 9.13
C THR A 98 -32.49 -10.30 8.04
N LYS A 99 -32.81 -9.95 6.78
CA LYS A 99 -32.30 -10.60 5.57
C LYS A 99 -31.34 -9.70 4.79
N LYS A 100 -30.69 -8.74 5.46
CA LYS A 100 -29.75 -7.80 4.83
C LYS A 100 -28.69 -8.56 3.99
N PRO A 101 -28.55 -8.30 2.67
CA PRO A 101 -27.57 -8.99 1.85
C PRO A 101 -26.15 -8.82 2.38
N ILE A 102 -25.34 -9.87 2.27
CA ILE A 102 -23.94 -9.88 2.68
C ILE A 102 -23.11 -10.29 1.46
N HIS A 103 -22.18 -9.43 1.06
CA HIS A 103 -21.34 -9.60 -0.10
C HIS A 103 -19.87 -9.65 0.32
N THR A 104 -19.04 -10.33 -0.45
CA THR A 104 -17.57 -10.29 -0.32
C THR A 104 -17.02 -9.69 -1.60
N TYR A 105 -15.97 -8.87 -1.51
CA TYR A 105 -15.33 -8.25 -2.67
C TYR A 105 -14.92 -9.31 -3.73
N PRO A 106 -15.10 -9.08 -5.05
CA PRO A 106 -15.49 -7.82 -5.72
C PRO A 106 -16.92 -7.36 -5.46
N CYS A 107 -17.11 -6.03 -5.47
CA CYS A 107 -18.41 -5.40 -5.26
C CYS A 107 -19.34 -5.66 -6.47
N PRO A 108 -20.58 -6.15 -6.28
CA PRO A 108 -21.52 -6.31 -7.39
C PRO A 108 -22.03 -4.96 -7.91
N PRO A 109 -22.50 -4.89 -9.17
CA PRO A 109 -23.33 -3.78 -9.65
C PRO A 109 -24.55 -3.60 -8.73
N ASP A 110 -24.95 -2.36 -8.50
CA ASP A 110 -26.10 -2.00 -7.63
C ASP A 110 -26.05 -2.63 -6.23
N PHE A 111 -24.85 -2.66 -5.63
CA PHE A 111 -24.60 -3.20 -4.30
C PHE A 111 -25.53 -2.63 -3.21
N GLU A 112 -26.35 -3.52 -2.64
CA GLU A 112 -27.09 -3.31 -1.39
C GLU A 112 -26.53 -4.17 -0.25
N GLY A 113 -26.83 -3.79 0.99
CA GLY A 113 -26.50 -4.61 2.16
C GLY A 113 -25.15 -4.26 2.81
N LEU A 114 -24.34 -5.28 3.11
CA LEU A 114 -23.03 -5.17 3.75
C LEU A 114 -21.97 -5.82 2.87
N LEU A 115 -20.92 -5.08 2.52
CA LEU A 115 -19.77 -5.59 1.77
C LEU A 115 -18.62 -5.86 2.73
N LEU A 116 -18.09 -7.07 2.71
CA LEU A 116 -16.83 -7.45 3.34
C LEU A 116 -15.69 -7.30 2.33
N ILE A 117 -14.59 -6.66 2.76
CA ILE A 117 -13.42 -6.44 1.91
C ILE A 117 -12.13 -6.51 2.72
N GLU A 118 -11.07 -7.05 2.10
CA GLU A 118 -9.75 -7.10 2.73
C GLU A 118 -9.09 -5.71 2.73
N PRO A 119 -8.29 -5.36 3.75
CA PRO A 119 -7.67 -4.04 3.83
C PRO A 119 -6.82 -3.68 2.61
N LYS A 120 -6.10 -4.66 2.05
CA LYS A 120 -5.27 -4.49 0.84
C LYS A 120 -6.10 -4.08 -0.37
N SER A 121 -7.18 -4.79 -0.66
CA SER A 121 -8.07 -4.50 -1.80
C SER A 121 -8.86 -3.21 -1.63
N TRP A 122 -9.27 -2.90 -0.39
CA TRP A 122 -9.92 -1.62 -0.06
C TRP A 122 -8.97 -0.44 -0.29
N LEU A 123 -7.75 -0.55 0.22
CA LEU A 123 -6.73 0.49 0.11
C LEU A 123 -6.29 0.71 -1.34
N GLU A 124 -6.15 -0.35 -2.15
CA GLU A 124 -5.86 -0.24 -3.59
C GLU A 124 -6.91 0.58 -4.35
N ASP A 125 -8.20 0.29 -4.16
CA ASP A 125 -9.29 1.05 -4.78
C ASP A 125 -9.27 2.54 -4.36
N ARG A 126 -8.97 2.82 -3.08
CA ARG A 126 -8.86 4.18 -2.54
C ARG A 126 -7.65 4.94 -3.09
N LEU A 127 -6.48 4.31 -3.18
CA LEU A 127 -5.24 4.93 -3.64
C LEU A 127 -5.21 5.14 -5.17
N ARG A 128 -5.69 4.17 -5.94
CA ARG A 128 -5.64 4.21 -7.41
C ARG A 128 -6.85 4.90 -8.05
N ALA A 129 -7.83 5.32 -7.24
CA ALA A 129 -9.09 5.92 -7.68
C ALA A 129 -9.83 5.09 -8.74
N GLU A 130 -9.72 3.76 -8.67
CA GLU A 130 -10.28 2.81 -9.66
C GLU A 130 -11.83 2.77 -9.65
N LYS A 131 -12.48 3.45 -8.68
CA LYS A 131 -13.94 3.60 -8.52
C LYS A 131 -14.71 2.26 -8.48
N ARG A 132 -14.06 1.17 -8.08
CA ARG A 132 -14.68 -0.17 -7.93
C ARG A 132 -15.56 -0.24 -6.69
N LEU A 133 -15.26 0.57 -5.66
CA LEU A 133 -16.13 0.76 -4.49
C LEU A 133 -16.91 2.08 -4.60
N PRO A 134 -18.23 2.08 -4.35
CA PRO A 134 -19.03 3.30 -4.46
C PRO A 134 -18.63 4.34 -3.40
N ASN A 135 -18.58 5.60 -3.82
CA ASN A 135 -18.22 6.71 -2.93
C ASN A 135 -19.39 7.11 -2.01
N GLY A 136 -19.07 7.62 -0.82
CA GLY A 136 -20.06 8.07 0.17
C GLY A 136 -20.74 6.94 0.95
N ILE A 137 -20.36 5.67 0.73
CA ILE A 137 -20.85 4.55 1.56
C ILE A 137 -20.12 4.56 2.92
N PRO A 138 -20.84 4.49 4.06
CA PRO A 138 -20.23 4.36 5.37
C PRO A 138 -19.35 3.11 5.46
N THR A 139 -18.09 3.32 5.85
CA THR A 139 -17.07 2.27 5.96
C THR A 139 -16.64 2.12 7.42
N VAL A 140 -16.67 0.90 7.93
CA VAL A 140 -16.06 0.52 9.22
C VAL A 140 -14.77 -0.23 8.92
N ILE A 141 -13.68 0.11 9.61
CA ILE A 141 -12.38 -0.54 9.48
C ILE A 141 -12.08 -1.23 10.81
N ASP A 142 -12.02 -2.57 10.78
CA ASP A 142 -11.50 -3.36 11.90
C ASP A 142 -9.97 -3.43 11.78
N GLY A 143 -9.26 -3.29 12.91
CA GLY A 143 -7.79 -3.19 12.90
C GLY A 143 -7.25 -1.87 12.32
N ALA A 144 -7.92 -0.73 12.56
CA ALA A 144 -7.50 0.57 12.04
C ALA A 144 -6.07 1.00 12.48
N ASP A 145 -5.53 0.44 13.56
CA ASP A 145 -4.15 0.67 14.01
C ASP A 145 -3.11 0.19 12.98
N ASP A 146 -3.42 -0.84 12.20
CA ASP A 146 -2.55 -1.39 11.16
C ASP A 146 -2.59 -0.58 9.84
N LEU A 147 -3.44 0.47 9.73
CA LEU A 147 -3.59 1.26 8.50
C LEU A 147 -2.28 1.88 8.02
N GLU A 148 -1.41 2.32 8.95
CA GLU A 148 -0.10 2.87 8.59
C GLU A 148 0.78 1.79 7.94
N ALA A 149 0.85 0.60 8.54
CA ALA A 149 1.61 -0.53 8.02
C ALA A 149 1.06 -0.99 6.66
N TRP A 150 -0.25 -1.15 6.52
CA TRP A 150 -0.87 -1.52 5.23
C TRP A 150 -0.64 -0.46 4.15
N THR A 151 -0.65 0.82 4.51
CA THR A 151 -0.38 1.93 3.58
C THR A 151 1.08 1.93 3.15
N ARG A 152 2.00 1.73 4.08
CA ARG A 152 3.43 1.58 3.82
C ARG A 152 3.70 0.37 2.90
N ASP A 153 3.20 -0.81 3.24
CA ASP A 153 3.32 -2.05 2.46
C ASP A 153 2.76 -1.93 1.03
N ARG A 154 1.78 -1.05 0.79
CA ARG A 154 1.18 -0.83 -0.53
C ARG A 154 1.79 0.32 -1.34
N LEU A 155 2.44 1.29 -0.69
CA LEU A 155 3.16 2.38 -1.35
C LEU A 155 4.66 2.12 -1.51
N THR A 156 5.19 1.04 -0.92
CA THR A 156 6.61 0.68 -0.96
C THR A 156 6.85 -0.44 -1.99
N VAL A 157 7.91 -0.33 -2.78
CA VAL A 157 8.40 -1.37 -3.68
C VAL A 157 9.77 -1.81 -3.19
N CYS A 158 9.97 -3.11 -2.96
CA CYS A 158 11.30 -3.65 -2.71
C CYS A 158 11.97 -3.94 -4.06
N LEU A 159 13.25 -3.60 -4.18
CA LEU A 159 14.12 -4.09 -5.26
C LEU A 159 15.22 -4.94 -4.63
N GLU A 160 15.08 -6.25 -4.73
CA GLU A 160 16.04 -7.21 -4.20
C GLU A 160 17.21 -7.42 -5.18
N PRO A 161 18.39 -7.89 -4.72
CA PRO A 161 19.49 -8.26 -5.61
C PRO A 161 19.09 -9.30 -6.67
N GLY A 162 18.08 -10.12 -6.39
CA GLY A 162 17.48 -11.08 -7.32
C GLY A 162 16.81 -10.40 -8.53
N ASP A 163 16.06 -9.31 -8.30
CA ASP A 163 15.33 -8.60 -9.35
C ASP A 163 16.28 -8.02 -10.40
N TRP A 164 17.39 -7.42 -9.95
CA TRP A 164 18.43 -6.92 -10.85
C TRP A 164 19.08 -8.04 -11.68
N ASN A 165 19.31 -9.20 -11.08
CA ASN A 165 19.88 -10.34 -11.79
C ASN A 165 18.89 -10.92 -12.81
N GLN A 166 17.60 -10.97 -12.48
CA GLN A 166 16.54 -11.37 -13.40
C GLN A 166 16.39 -10.37 -14.56
N LEU A 167 16.46 -9.06 -14.28
CA LEU A 167 16.41 -8.02 -15.32
C LEU A 167 17.59 -8.12 -16.30
N MET A 168 18.81 -8.36 -15.80
CA MET A 168 19.99 -8.61 -16.65
C MET A 168 19.88 -9.91 -17.47
N GLN A 169 19.18 -10.93 -16.97
CA GLN A 169 18.92 -12.17 -17.72
C GLN A 169 17.86 -11.97 -18.81
N GLN A 170 16.85 -11.13 -18.57
CA GLN A 170 15.81 -10.79 -19.53
C GLN A 170 16.31 -9.87 -20.65
N TYR A 171 17.23 -8.94 -20.33
CA TYR A 171 17.81 -7.99 -21.29
C TYR A 171 19.36 -8.07 -21.34
N PRO A 172 19.96 -9.18 -21.84
CA PRO A 172 21.42 -9.35 -21.84
C PRO A 172 22.18 -8.24 -22.57
N HIS A 173 21.60 -7.71 -23.66
CA HIS A 173 22.16 -6.61 -24.45
C HIS A 173 22.22 -5.27 -23.72
N GLN A 174 21.47 -5.10 -22.63
CA GLN A 174 21.46 -3.89 -21.79
C GLN A 174 22.05 -4.16 -20.39
N SER A 175 22.74 -5.29 -20.20
CA SER A 175 23.25 -5.72 -18.89
C SER A 175 24.25 -4.75 -18.25
N GLU A 176 25.07 -4.07 -19.05
CA GLU A 176 25.98 -3.02 -18.57
C GLU A 176 25.20 -1.80 -18.05
N LEU A 177 24.22 -1.30 -18.81
CA LEU A 177 23.34 -0.21 -18.41
C LEU A 177 22.60 -0.54 -17.09
N ILE A 178 22.00 -1.74 -16.99
CA ILE A 178 21.30 -2.19 -15.79
C ILE A 178 22.24 -2.23 -14.58
N ARG A 179 23.47 -2.73 -14.76
CA ARG A 179 24.48 -2.80 -13.71
C ARG A 179 24.93 -1.41 -13.26
N ASP A 180 25.17 -0.51 -14.18
CA ASP A 180 25.60 0.86 -13.89
C ASP A 180 24.49 1.67 -13.23
N THR A 181 23.25 1.53 -13.67
CA THR A 181 22.08 2.10 -12.99
C THR A 181 21.99 1.57 -11.55
N ARG A 182 22.15 0.26 -11.33
CA ARG A 182 22.16 -0.30 -9.97
C ARG A 182 23.25 0.35 -9.11
N VAL A 183 24.45 0.57 -9.64
CA VAL A 183 25.55 1.22 -8.91
C VAL A 183 25.25 2.70 -8.62
N GLN A 184 24.72 3.45 -9.60
CA GLN A 184 24.33 4.85 -9.44
C GLN A 184 23.23 5.02 -8.39
N LEU A 185 22.14 4.24 -8.50
CA LEU A 185 21.05 4.22 -7.53
C LEU A 185 21.55 3.82 -6.14
N THR A 186 22.38 2.77 -6.02
CA THR A 186 22.97 2.37 -4.73
C THR A 186 23.78 3.51 -4.11
N ARG A 187 24.59 4.23 -4.90
CA ARG A 187 25.39 5.35 -4.39
C ARG A 187 24.53 6.50 -3.88
N ALA A 188 23.52 6.92 -4.66
CA ALA A 188 22.58 7.97 -4.25
C ALA A 188 21.86 7.58 -2.94
N LEU A 189 21.28 6.38 -2.88
CA LEU A 189 20.58 5.85 -1.69
C LEU A 189 21.48 5.68 -0.45
N PHE A 190 22.81 5.65 -0.59
CA PHE A 190 23.75 5.62 0.53
C PHE A 190 24.20 7.03 1.00
N GLN A 191 23.90 8.09 0.24
CA GLN A 191 24.11 9.48 0.66
C GLN A 191 22.99 10.01 1.56
N HIS A 192 21.85 9.31 1.62
CA HIS A 192 20.74 9.62 2.53
C HIS A 192 21.15 9.48 4.01
N PRO A 193 20.66 10.37 4.89
CA PRO A 193 20.84 10.22 6.35
C PRO A 193 20.35 8.86 6.86
N VAL A 194 20.95 8.38 7.96
CA VAL A 194 20.62 7.07 8.55
C VAL A 194 19.15 7.04 8.99
N ASN A 195 18.30 6.41 8.17
CA ASN A 195 16.88 6.31 8.44
C ASN A 195 16.58 5.07 9.33
N PRO A 196 16.00 5.24 10.54
CA PRO A 196 15.69 4.13 11.44
C PRO A 196 14.66 3.14 10.87
N TYR A 197 13.86 3.55 9.88
CA TYR A 197 12.85 2.72 9.22
C TYR A 197 13.37 1.92 8.02
N LYS A 198 14.65 2.08 7.65
CA LYS A 198 15.35 1.38 6.54
C LYS A 198 14.69 1.47 5.15
N CYS A 199 13.72 2.37 4.98
CA CYS A 199 13.08 2.74 3.73
C CYS A 199 13.24 4.25 3.53
N CYS A 200 13.43 4.68 2.28
CA CYS A 200 13.54 6.08 1.91
C CYS A 200 12.56 6.36 0.76
N LEU A 201 12.00 7.58 0.76
CA LEU A 201 11.30 8.11 -0.40
C LEU A 201 12.36 8.46 -1.44
N LEU A 202 12.16 8.07 -2.70
CA LEU A 202 13.04 8.51 -3.78
C LEU A 202 12.91 10.02 -3.98
N GLU A 203 14.02 10.74 -3.93
CA GLU A 203 14.07 12.13 -4.37
C GLU A 203 14.14 12.20 -5.90
N VAL A 204 14.09 13.41 -6.45
CA VAL A 204 14.08 13.64 -7.90
C VAL A 204 15.28 12.96 -8.58
N ALA A 205 16.46 13.01 -7.96
CA ALA A 205 17.67 12.39 -8.50
C ALA A 205 17.57 10.86 -8.64
N GLU A 206 17.02 10.13 -7.66
CA GLU A 206 16.82 8.69 -7.81
C GLU A 206 15.65 8.35 -8.74
N GLN A 207 14.59 9.16 -8.73
CA GLN A 207 13.49 9.01 -9.69
C GLN A 207 13.99 9.14 -11.12
N ASP A 208 14.86 10.10 -11.42
CA ASP A 208 15.46 10.29 -12.76
C ASP A 208 16.34 9.10 -13.17
N ILE A 209 17.10 8.50 -12.24
CA ILE A 209 17.89 7.29 -12.49
C ILE A 209 16.99 6.11 -12.87
N VAL A 210 15.90 5.89 -12.12
CA VAL A 210 14.93 4.81 -12.39
C VAL A 210 14.13 5.08 -13.68
N ASN A 211 13.69 6.31 -13.90
CA ASN A 211 12.96 6.72 -15.10
C ASN A 211 13.82 6.55 -16.37
N ARG A 212 15.11 6.90 -16.33
CA ARG A 212 16.03 6.68 -17.46
C ARG A 212 16.13 5.21 -17.81
N LEU A 213 16.35 4.33 -16.82
CA LEU A 213 16.40 2.89 -17.05
C LEU A 213 15.09 2.35 -17.64
N TYR A 214 13.95 2.85 -17.15
CA TYR A 214 12.64 2.48 -17.70
C TYR A 214 12.49 2.89 -19.17
N GLN A 215 12.90 4.12 -19.54
CA GLN A 215 12.82 4.57 -20.94
C GLN A 215 13.76 3.79 -21.88
N GLU A 216 14.97 3.41 -21.44
CA GLU A 216 15.91 2.65 -22.27
C GLU A 216 15.53 1.17 -22.45
N ILE A 217 14.98 0.53 -21.41
CA ILE A 217 14.49 -0.86 -21.49
C ILE A 217 13.17 -0.91 -22.27
N TRP A 218 12.18 -0.11 -21.87
CA TRP A 218 10.80 -0.21 -22.41
C TRP A 218 10.54 0.67 -23.63
N GLY A 219 11.28 1.75 -23.83
CA GLY A 219 11.20 2.56 -25.06
C GLY A 219 11.78 1.83 -26.27
N ALA A 220 12.74 0.93 -26.06
CA ALA A 220 13.32 0.09 -27.11
C ALA A 220 12.32 -0.91 -27.70
N GLU A 221 11.33 -1.38 -26.94
CA GLU A 221 10.26 -2.28 -27.45
C GLU A 221 9.38 -1.62 -28.53
N GLY A 222 9.40 -0.28 -28.62
CA GLY A 222 8.66 0.49 -29.63
C GLY A 222 9.36 0.67 -30.98
N GLN A 223 10.65 0.35 -31.12
CA GLN A 223 11.44 0.64 -32.33
C GLN A 223 11.89 -0.66 -33.04
N GLY A 224 10.91 -1.47 -33.45
CA GLY A 224 11.12 -2.85 -33.87
C GLY A 224 10.53 -3.32 -35.21
N SER A 225 10.18 -2.45 -36.17
CA SER A 225 10.03 -2.80 -37.60
C SER A 225 9.71 -1.57 -38.46
N GLY A 226 10.55 -1.24 -39.45
CA GLY A 226 10.33 -0.06 -40.31
C GLY A 226 11.51 0.28 -41.23
N GLY A 227 12.04 -0.71 -41.96
CA GLY A 227 13.21 -0.52 -42.80
C GLY A 227 12.94 0.17 -44.14
N ALA A 228 13.92 0.98 -44.57
CA ALA A 228 14.25 1.41 -45.94
C ALA A 228 13.31 2.38 -46.70
N GLY A 229 13.85 3.56 -47.05
CA GLY A 229 13.34 4.39 -48.15
C GLY A 229 13.97 5.79 -48.29
N GLY A 230 14.72 6.04 -49.38
CA GLY A 230 15.00 7.37 -49.98
C GLY A 230 15.96 8.30 -49.19
N GLN A 231 17.21 8.53 -49.64
CA GLN A 231 17.63 9.47 -50.71
C GLN A 231 17.52 10.98 -50.40
N GLY A 232 18.69 11.62 -50.31
CA GLY A 232 19.01 12.82 -51.11
C GLY A 232 18.66 14.21 -50.55
N GLY A 233 19.68 14.96 -50.11
CA GLY A 233 19.59 16.40 -49.89
C GLY A 233 20.98 17.03 -49.68
N ARG A 234 21.37 17.96 -50.56
CA ARG A 234 22.61 18.77 -50.44
C ARG A 234 22.28 20.19 -49.96
N GLY A 235 23.23 20.83 -49.27
CA GLY A 235 23.22 22.23 -48.80
C GLY A 235 24.08 22.30 -47.53
N ASP A 236 25.29 22.86 -47.45
CA ASP A 236 26.02 23.96 -48.13
C ASP A 236 25.86 25.34 -47.44
N GLY A 237 26.99 26.04 -47.20
CA GLY A 237 27.15 27.21 -46.30
C GLY A 237 27.17 26.81 -44.80
N GLY A 238 28.11 27.21 -43.94
CA GLY A 238 28.74 28.54 -43.70
C GLY A 238 28.19 29.09 -42.36
N ASP A 239 28.90 29.79 -41.48
CA ASP A 239 30.25 30.36 -41.51
C ASP A 239 30.76 30.62 -40.05
N GLU A 240 31.92 31.26 -39.90
CA GLU A 240 32.71 31.54 -38.67
C GLU A 240 32.01 32.29 -37.51
N GLY A 241 32.63 32.28 -36.31
CA GLY A 241 32.18 33.03 -35.12
C GLY A 241 33.05 32.80 -33.87
N ASP A 242 34.01 33.70 -33.64
CA ASP A 242 35.04 33.63 -32.59
C ASP A 242 34.67 34.39 -31.29
N GLY A 243 35.53 34.30 -30.26
CA GLY A 243 35.52 35.10 -29.01
C GLY A 243 35.44 34.24 -27.73
N GLU A 244 36.52 33.97 -27.00
CA GLU A 244 37.39 34.84 -26.16
C GLU A 244 36.91 35.02 -24.69
N ASP A 245 37.72 34.44 -23.79
CA ASP A 245 38.34 35.04 -22.58
C ASP A 245 37.56 35.36 -21.28
N GLY A 246 38.31 35.27 -20.14
CA GLY A 246 37.91 35.62 -18.76
C GLY A 246 38.02 34.44 -17.78
N GLU A 247 39.20 34.05 -17.30
CA GLU A 247 39.99 34.63 -16.17
C GLU A 247 39.35 34.55 -14.76
N ASP A 248 40.06 33.80 -13.91
CA ASP A 248 40.48 34.09 -12.52
C ASP A 248 39.50 34.15 -11.33
N GLY A 249 39.89 33.49 -10.23
CA GLY A 249 39.18 33.53 -8.93
C GLY A 249 39.74 32.59 -7.85
N GLU A 250 40.72 33.07 -7.07
CA GLU A 250 41.15 32.53 -5.76
C GLU A 250 40.35 33.23 -4.62
N ASP A 251 40.30 32.79 -3.35
CA ASP A 251 40.94 31.68 -2.63
C ASP A 251 39.94 30.93 -1.68
N GLY A 252 40.41 30.19 -0.65
CA GLY A 252 39.56 29.81 0.49
C GLY A 252 40.00 28.60 1.32
N GLU A 253 40.93 28.79 2.27
CA GLU A 253 41.50 27.75 3.15
C GLU A 253 40.62 27.30 4.35
N ASP A 254 41.01 26.12 4.88
CA ASP A 254 40.94 25.65 6.28
C ASP A 254 39.64 25.29 7.01
N GLY A 255 39.73 24.19 7.78
CA GLY A 255 38.73 23.82 8.81
C GLY A 255 38.59 22.32 9.09
N GLY A 256 39.64 21.62 9.52
CA GLY A 256 39.52 20.23 9.99
C GLY A 256 39.22 20.13 11.49
N ASP A 257 38.54 19.07 11.92
CA ASP A 257 38.78 18.50 13.27
C ASP A 257 38.45 16.99 13.34
N ARG A 258 38.94 16.35 14.41
CA ARG A 258 38.98 14.89 14.64
C ARG A 258 37.87 14.38 15.55
N GLY A 259 37.72 13.05 15.59
CA GLY A 259 36.84 12.29 16.48
C GLY A 259 36.44 10.99 15.77
N ASP A 260 37.18 9.88 15.93
CA ASP A 260 37.10 8.95 17.08
C ASP A 260 35.64 8.46 17.26
N GLY A 261 35.26 7.20 17.05
CA GLY A 261 36.03 5.96 17.06
C GLY A 261 35.45 5.05 18.15
N GLU A 262 34.49 4.19 17.80
CA GLU A 262 33.98 3.17 18.74
C GLU A 262 33.46 1.93 17.98
N ASP A 263 34.07 0.77 18.25
CA ASP A 263 33.78 -0.50 17.61
C ASP A 263 32.56 -1.19 18.24
N GLY A 264 31.53 -1.47 17.44
CA GLY A 264 30.30 -2.14 17.86
C GLY A 264 30.17 -3.54 17.27
N GLU A 265 30.83 -4.54 17.85
CA GLU A 265 30.79 -5.94 17.39
C GLU A 265 29.41 -6.60 17.67
N VAL A 266 28.48 -6.54 16.71
CA VAL A 266 27.15 -7.15 16.84
C VAL A 266 27.15 -8.61 16.39
N MET A 267 27.27 -9.50 17.36
CA MET A 267 27.21 -10.95 17.23
C MET A 267 25.83 -11.46 16.77
N TRP A 268 25.67 -11.79 15.48
CA TRP A 268 24.42 -12.35 14.94
C TRP A 268 24.26 -13.84 15.25
N LYS A 269 23.37 -14.19 16.18
CA LYS A 269 22.88 -15.57 16.35
C LYS A 269 21.99 -15.97 15.18
N MET A 270 22.43 -16.92 14.37
CA MET A 270 21.61 -17.57 13.34
C MET A 270 20.42 -18.33 13.94
N GLY A 271 19.23 -17.76 13.83
CA GLY A 271 17.96 -18.49 13.98
C GLY A 271 17.54 -19.10 12.65
N LYS A 272 17.67 -20.43 12.48
CA LYS A 272 17.11 -21.13 11.32
C LYS A 272 15.58 -21.02 11.33
N MET A 273 14.98 -20.51 10.25
CA MET A 273 13.61 -20.83 9.85
C MET A 273 13.55 -21.24 8.37
N GLY A 274 12.57 -22.06 8.04
CA GLY A 274 12.63 -22.97 6.90
C GLY A 274 12.38 -22.33 5.54
N ARG A 275 12.90 -22.97 4.49
CA ARG A 275 12.45 -22.74 3.11
C ARG A 275 10.97 -23.12 3.00
N GLY A 276 10.15 -22.17 2.57
CA GLY A 276 8.89 -22.45 1.90
C GLY A 276 9.09 -22.13 0.42
N GLU A 277 9.14 -23.15 -0.43
CA GLU A 277 9.15 -22.99 -1.88
C GLU A 277 7.70 -22.78 -2.33
N ASP A 278 7.39 -21.63 -2.93
CA ASP A 278 6.19 -21.44 -3.76
C ASP A 278 6.48 -20.38 -4.82
N GLY A 279 6.75 -20.83 -6.04
CA GLY A 279 7.13 -19.96 -7.16
C GLY A 279 5.92 -19.27 -7.78
N ASN A 280 5.83 -17.94 -7.69
CA ASN A 280 4.74 -17.19 -8.28
C ASN A 280 5.08 -16.78 -9.73
N ARG A 281 4.43 -17.44 -10.70
CA ARG A 281 4.52 -17.08 -12.12
C ARG A 281 3.88 -15.72 -12.37
N ILE A 282 4.64 -14.79 -12.93
CA ILE A 282 4.11 -13.55 -13.51
C ILE A 282 3.08 -13.93 -14.60
N ARG A 283 1.87 -13.39 -14.49
CA ARG A 283 0.87 -13.41 -15.57
C ARG A 283 0.84 -12.04 -16.23
N GLU A 284 1.00 -12.04 -17.55
CA GLU A 284 0.85 -10.87 -18.39
C GLU A 284 -0.58 -10.30 -18.27
N PHE A 285 -0.68 -8.98 -18.15
CA PHE A 285 -1.89 -8.25 -18.50
C PHE A 285 -1.48 -7.00 -19.29
N GLY A 286 -1.70 -7.05 -20.61
CA GLY A 286 -1.53 -5.89 -21.49
C GLY A 286 -2.52 -4.79 -21.13
N GLY A 287 -2.00 -3.57 -20.96
CA GLY A 287 -2.78 -2.40 -20.55
C GLY A 287 -1.90 -1.17 -20.49
N THR A 288 -1.63 -0.58 -21.66
CA THR A 288 -0.73 0.57 -21.85
C THR A 288 -1.32 1.87 -21.30
N HIS A 289 -1.11 2.17 -20.01
CA HIS A 289 -1.28 3.52 -19.45
C HIS A 289 -0.16 3.86 -18.44
N ASN A 290 0.30 5.11 -18.49
CA ASN A 290 1.34 5.65 -17.60
C ASN A 290 0.84 5.66 -16.13
N VAL A 291 1.52 4.92 -15.25
CA VAL A 291 1.21 4.87 -13.80
C VAL A 291 2.36 5.42 -12.93
N LEU A 292 3.54 5.67 -13.49
CA LEU A 292 4.75 6.03 -12.71
C LEU A 292 4.81 7.48 -12.22
N THR A 293 3.93 8.38 -12.67
CA THR A 293 4.09 9.84 -12.44
C THR A 293 3.39 10.42 -11.19
N ASN A 294 2.86 9.60 -10.27
CA ASN A 294 2.19 10.15 -9.06
C ASN A 294 2.14 9.25 -7.81
N LEU A 295 2.97 8.22 -7.72
CA LEU A 295 3.11 7.41 -6.51
C LEU A 295 4.53 7.58 -5.98
N GLY A 296 4.66 8.19 -4.80
CA GLY A 296 5.91 8.28 -4.05
C GLY A 296 6.33 6.89 -3.58
N VAL A 297 6.99 6.14 -4.46
CA VAL A 297 7.51 4.81 -4.16
C VAL A 297 8.66 4.94 -3.18
N ALA A 298 8.50 4.35 -2.00
CA ALA A 298 9.66 4.10 -1.15
C ALA A 298 10.38 2.84 -1.65
N ILE A 299 11.72 2.85 -1.62
CA ILE A 299 12.55 1.66 -1.89
C ILE A 299 13.23 1.19 -0.61
N TYR A 300 13.23 -0.14 -0.40
CA TYR A 300 13.93 -0.78 0.71
C TYR A 300 15.40 -1.05 0.39
N LYS A 301 16.25 -0.78 1.39
CA LYS A 301 17.66 -1.16 1.41
C LYS A 301 17.80 -2.58 1.97
N VAL A 302 17.89 -3.59 1.10
CA VAL A 302 18.24 -4.96 1.50
C VAL A 302 19.76 -5.05 1.64
N LEU A 303 20.23 -5.50 2.82
CA LEU A 303 21.62 -5.82 3.13
C LEU A 303 21.85 -7.33 3.00
#